data_AF-A0A5J4ED42-F1
#
_entry.id   AF-A0A5J4ED42-F1
#
_cell.length_a   1.000
_cell.length_b   1.000
_cell.length_c   1.000
_cell.angle_alpha   90.00
_cell.angle_beta   90.00
_cell.angle_gamma   90.00
#
_symmetry.space_group_name_H-M   'P 1'
#
loop_
_entity.id
_entity.type
_entity.pdbx_description
1 polymer ?
#
loop_
_entity_poly.entity_id
_entity_poly.type
_entity_poly.pdbx_seq_one_letter_code
_entity_poly.pdbx_strand_id
1 'polypeptide(L)'
;MKRPGFLHGVIVAAVFGFFASAVVATLTPFIGFGSVIRLVVPALGLAYLLYLMSRSKERLGRVTTLTLWSALAVVTWWLAPPLPLYLLIHIAAVWLVRSLYFYSGVIPALMDLGLNALSISAAVWAITRSGSVFLATWCFFLVQALFVVIPPTIKGKTRPERSTALDSENFERARRQADAALRQLFTQ
;
A
#
# COMPACT_ATOMS: atom_id res chain seq x y z
N MET A 1 -3.14 -14.56 -12.38
CA MET A 1 -3.10 -13.14 -12.82
C MET A 1 -1.66 -12.67 -12.80
N LYS A 2 -1.19 -12.01 -13.87
CA LYS A 2 0.22 -11.62 -14.03
C LYS A 2 0.57 -10.54 -12.98
N ARG A 3 1.51 -10.86 -12.10
CA ARG A 3 2.06 -9.91 -11.12
C ARG A 3 2.57 -8.67 -11.88
N PRO A 4 2.41 -7.45 -11.36
CA PRO A 4 2.99 -6.27 -11.98
C PRO A 4 4.50 -6.51 -12.11
N GLY A 5 5.01 -6.48 -13.33
CA GLY A 5 6.44 -6.63 -13.57
C GLY A 5 7.19 -5.40 -13.08
N PHE A 6 8.44 -5.58 -12.65
CA PHE A 6 9.34 -4.50 -12.25
C PHE A 6 9.35 -3.34 -13.26
N LEU A 7 9.38 -3.65 -14.57
CA LEU A 7 9.34 -2.66 -15.65
C LEU A 7 8.14 -1.72 -15.61
N HIS A 8 6.96 -2.21 -15.20
CA HIS A 8 5.79 -1.33 -15.05
C HIS A 8 6.00 -0.35 -13.90
N GLY A 9 6.58 -0.80 -12.79
CA GLY A 9 6.92 0.07 -11.66
C GLY A 9 7.95 1.15 -12.04
N VAL A 10 8.95 0.80 -12.87
CA VAL A 10 9.93 1.76 -13.41
C VAL A 10 9.26 2.85 -14.23
N ILE A 11 8.35 2.49 -15.14
CA ILE A 11 7.62 3.47 -15.96
C ILE A 11 6.73 4.36 -15.08
N VAL A 12 6.07 3.80 -14.07
CA VAL A 12 5.24 4.59 -13.14
C VAL A 12 6.11 5.55 -12.33
N ALA A 13 7.29 5.12 -11.88
CA ALA A 13 8.27 5.98 -11.21
C ALA A 13 8.72 7.13 -12.13
N ALA A 14 8.87 6.87 -13.43
CA ALA A 14 9.14 7.89 -14.46
C ALA A 14 8.09 8.98 -14.51
N VAL A 15 6.85 8.54 -14.65
CA VAL A 15 5.71 9.43 -14.77
C VAL A 15 5.61 10.27 -13.50
N PHE A 16 5.70 9.66 -12.31
CA PHE A 16 5.65 10.39 -11.05
C PHE A 16 6.82 11.37 -10.89
N GLY A 17 8.05 10.98 -11.22
CA GLY A 17 9.19 11.86 -11.19
C GLY A 17 9.03 13.06 -12.11
N PHE A 18 8.57 12.83 -13.35
CA PHE A 18 8.34 13.88 -14.33
C PHE A 18 7.26 14.87 -13.88
N PHE A 19 6.09 14.37 -13.47
CA PHE A 19 5.00 15.23 -13.01
C PHE A 19 5.37 15.98 -11.72
N ALA A 20 6.03 15.34 -10.77
CA ALA A 20 6.49 16.00 -9.55
C ALA A 20 7.44 17.15 -9.89
N SER A 21 8.43 16.91 -10.76
CA SER A 21 9.38 17.93 -11.18
C SER A 21 8.70 19.07 -11.95
N ALA A 22 7.77 18.75 -12.86
CA ALA A 22 7.05 19.76 -13.63
C ALA A 22 6.18 20.65 -12.73
N VAL A 23 5.45 20.07 -11.78
CA VAL A 23 4.62 20.82 -10.82
C VAL A 23 5.50 21.66 -9.91
N VAL A 24 6.60 21.11 -9.38
CA VAL A 24 7.53 21.88 -8.55
C VAL A 24 8.14 23.03 -9.33
N ALA A 25 8.62 22.81 -10.56
CA ALA A 25 9.22 23.87 -11.38
C ALA A 25 8.22 24.99 -11.73
N THR A 26 6.97 24.64 -12.03
CA THR A 26 5.96 25.60 -12.45
C THR A 26 5.31 26.35 -11.30
N LEU A 27 5.01 25.70 -10.17
CA LEU A 27 4.30 26.34 -9.05
C LEU A 27 5.23 27.03 -8.04
N THR A 28 6.49 26.60 -7.92
CA THR A 28 7.43 27.17 -6.94
C THR A 28 7.58 28.69 -7.05
N PRO A 29 7.67 29.29 -8.26
CA PRO A 29 7.75 30.75 -8.41
C PRO A 29 6.54 31.51 -7.86
N PHE A 30 5.36 30.89 -7.79
CA PHE A 30 4.11 31.56 -7.42
C PHE A 30 3.79 31.47 -5.92
N ILE A 31 3.98 30.29 -5.33
CA ILE A 31 3.53 30.00 -3.95
C ILE A 31 4.65 29.54 -3.01
N GLY A 32 5.89 29.48 -3.51
CA GLY A 32 7.08 29.09 -2.76
C GLY A 32 7.24 27.58 -2.59
N PHE A 33 8.50 27.13 -2.53
CA PHE A 33 8.86 25.71 -2.51
C PHE A 33 8.19 24.91 -1.38
N GLY A 34 8.11 25.48 -0.17
CA GLY A 34 7.52 24.83 0.99
C GLY A 34 6.05 24.47 0.79
N SER A 35 5.26 25.39 0.23
CA SER A 35 3.84 25.19 -0.08
C SER A 35 3.65 24.15 -1.19
N VAL A 36 4.48 24.21 -2.23
CA VAL A 36 4.38 23.25 -3.35
C VAL A 36 4.70 21.84 -2.89
N ILE A 37 5.76 21.64 -2.11
CA ILE A 37 6.11 20.30 -1.60
C ILE A 37 5.00 19.74 -0.71
N ARG A 38 4.38 20.58 0.12
CA ARG A 38 3.24 20.16 0.95
C ARG A 38 2.04 19.73 0.13
N LEU A 39 1.89 20.19 -1.12
CA LEU A 39 0.82 19.77 -2.03
C LEU A 39 1.22 18.53 -2.83
N VAL A 40 2.45 18.51 -3.35
CA VAL A 40 2.97 17.45 -4.22
C VAL A 40 3.10 16.12 -3.47
N VAL A 41 3.57 16.12 -2.22
CA VAL A 41 3.77 14.90 -1.43
C VAL A 41 2.46 14.11 -1.21
N PRO A 42 1.37 14.68 -0.65
CA PRO A 42 0.12 13.96 -0.48
C PRO A 42 -0.53 13.59 -1.82
N ALA A 43 -0.35 14.41 -2.86
CA ALA A 43 -0.85 14.10 -4.21
C ALA A 43 -0.13 12.88 -4.82
N LEU A 44 1.20 12.81 -4.69
CA LEU A 44 1.99 11.65 -5.14
C LEU A 44 1.64 10.40 -4.34
N GLY A 45 1.50 10.51 -3.02
CA GLY A 45 1.08 9.38 -2.19
C GLY A 45 -0.32 8.90 -2.57
N LEU A 46 -1.28 9.80 -2.80
CA LEU A 46 -2.62 9.46 -3.29
C LEU A 46 -2.56 8.78 -4.66
N ALA A 47 -1.80 9.32 -5.61
CA ALA A 47 -1.62 8.74 -6.94
C ALA A 47 -1.02 7.33 -6.86
N TYR A 48 -0.03 7.14 -5.98
CA TYR A 48 0.56 5.83 -5.72
C TYR A 48 -0.44 4.84 -5.10
N LEU A 49 -1.26 5.28 -4.13
CA LEU A 49 -2.33 4.45 -3.55
C LEU A 49 -3.38 4.08 -4.59
N LEU A 50 -3.82 5.02 -5.43
CA LEU A 50 -4.75 4.75 -6.53
C LEU A 50 -4.16 3.73 -7.52
N TYR A 51 -2.89 3.88 -7.88
CA TYR A 51 -2.17 2.92 -8.70
C TYR A 51 -2.19 1.52 -8.05
N LEU A 52 -1.87 1.43 -6.76
CA LEU A 52 -1.84 0.18 -6.01
C LEU A 52 -3.23 -0.48 -5.93
N MET A 53 -4.26 0.30 -5.62
CA MET A 53 -5.65 -0.18 -5.53
C MET A 53 -6.21 -0.59 -6.90
N SER A 54 -5.86 0.10 -7.98
CA SER A 54 -6.27 -0.28 -9.34
C SER A 54 -5.80 -1.68 -9.72
N ARG A 55 -4.73 -2.16 -9.08
CA ARG A 55 -4.15 -3.50 -9.27
C ARG A 55 -4.64 -4.54 -8.26
N SER A 56 -5.24 -4.13 -7.14
CA SER A 56 -5.81 -5.05 -6.15
C SER A 56 -7.23 -5.49 -6.52
N LYS A 57 -7.56 -6.77 -6.37
CA LYS A 57 -8.93 -7.29 -6.62
C LYS A 57 -9.92 -6.92 -5.52
N GLU A 58 -9.42 -6.67 -4.31
CA GLU A 58 -10.26 -6.39 -3.16
C GLU A 58 -10.87 -4.98 -3.29
N ARG A 59 -12.21 -4.95 -3.34
CA ARG A 59 -12.99 -3.71 -3.46
C ARG A 59 -13.35 -3.12 -2.09
N LEU A 60 -13.42 -3.97 -1.06
CA LEU A 60 -13.71 -3.56 0.31
C LEU A 60 -12.52 -2.80 0.91
N GLY A 61 -12.78 -1.59 1.41
CA GLY A 61 -11.78 -0.72 2.06
C GLY A 61 -11.21 0.40 1.20
N ARG A 62 -11.41 0.41 -0.13
CA ARG A 62 -10.83 1.46 -1.00
C ARG A 62 -11.31 2.86 -0.63
N VAL A 63 -12.62 3.01 -0.44
CA VAL A 63 -13.23 4.30 -0.04
C VAL A 63 -12.68 4.72 1.31
N THR A 64 -12.68 3.83 2.31
CA THR A 64 -12.13 4.11 3.65
C THR A 64 -10.67 4.56 3.59
N THR A 65 -9.84 3.91 2.79
CA THR A 65 -8.42 4.27 2.61
C THR A 65 -8.26 5.64 1.97
N LEU A 66 -9.04 5.94 0.92
CA LEU A 66 -9.02 7.26 0.29
C LEU A 66 -9.50 8.35 1.25
N THR A 67 -10.58 8.11 1.99
CA THR A 67 -11.10 9.05 2.99
C THR A 67 -10.08 9.30 4.09
N LEU A 68 -9.46 8.24 4.62
CA LEU A 68 -8.45 8.36 5.67
C LEU A 68 -7.18 9.06 5.16
N TRP A 69 -6.76 8.78 3.93
CA TRP A 69 -5.64 9.48 3.29
C TRP A 69 -5.93 10.97 3.11
N SER A 70 -7.10 11.32 2.60
CA SER A 70 -7.52 12.72 2.44
C SER A 70 -7.63 13.43 3.79
N ALA A 71 -8.22 12.78 4.80
CA ALA A 71 -8.29 13.33 6.15
C ALA A 71 -6.89 13.57 6.74
N LEU A 72 -5.97 12.60 6.59
CA LEU A 72 -4.58 12.73 7.03
C LEU A 72 -3.88 13.90 6.33
N ALA A 73 -4.05 14.03 5.00
CA ALA A 73 -3.46 15.13 4.24
C ALA A 73 -3.99 16.50 4.72
N VAL A 74 -5.29 16.62 4.98
CA VAL A 74 -5.89 17.87 5.50
C VAL A 74 -5.40 18.19 6.91
N VAL A 75 -5.38 17.19 7.81
CA VAL A 75 -4.92 17.37 9.19
C VAL A 75 -3.44 17.76 9.23
N THR A 76 -2.59 17.08 8.47
CA THR A 76 -1.16 17.39 8.41
C THR A 76 -0.88 18.73 7.73
N TRP A 77 -1.69 19.13 6.74
CA TRP A 77 -1.64 20.47 6.17
C TRP A 77 -1.95 21.53 7.22
N TRP A 78 -3.02 21.36 8.00
CA TRP A 78 -3.44 22.29 9.05
C TRP A 78 -2.39 22.38 10.16
N LEU A 79 -1.94 21.25 10.71
CA LEU A 79 -0.95 21.22 11.80
C LEU A 79 0.41 21.80 11.39
N ALA A 80 0.67 21.84 10.08
CA ALA A 80 1.86 22.40 9.48
C ALA A 80 3.20 21.92 10.11
N PRO A 81 3.39 20.60 10.38
CA PRO A 81 4.59 20.10 11.05
C PRO A 81 5.87 20.42 10.25
N PRO A 82 7.06 20.33 10.89
CA PRO A 82 8.32 20.49 10.17
C PRO A 82 8.42 19.49 9.00
N LEU A 83 9.03 19.91 7.89
CA LEU A 83 9.05 19.14 6.63
C LEU A 83 9.50 17.67 6.78
N PRO A 84 10.55 17.34 7.56
CA PRO A 84 10.93 15.95 7.76
C PRO A 84 9.80 15.11 8.39
N LEU A 85 9.13 15.65 9.41
CA LEU A 85 8.01 14.97 10.07
C LEU A 85 6.81 14.84 9.12
N TYR A 86 6.53 15.87 8.32
CA TYR A 86 5.48 15.82 7.29
C TYR A 86 5.71 14.69 6.29
N LEU A 87 6.93 14.54 5.78
CA LEU A 87 7.30 13.45 4.86
C LEU A 87 7.19 12.09 5.54
N LEU A 88 7.71 11.95 6.75
CA LEU A 88 7.67 10.69 7.50
C LEU A 88 6.22 10.24 7.77
N ILE A 89 5.31 11.14 8.10
CA ILE A 89 3.89 10.82 8.29
C ILE A 89 3.28 10.24 7.01
N HIS A 90 3.51 10.88 5.86
CA HIS A 90 2.96 10.41 4.58
C HIS A 90 3.57 9.08 4.13
N ILE A 91 4.88 8.89 4.32
CA ILE A 91 5.56 7.63 3.99
C ILE A 91 5.09 6.51 4.91
N ALA A 92 4.98 6.77 6.22
CA ALA A 92 4.46 5.81 7.19
C ALA A 92 3.00 5.43 6.88
N ALA A 93 2.18 6.38 6.45
CA ALA A 93 0.82 6.10 6.02
C ALA A 93 0.77 5.22 4.76
N VAL A 94 1.62 5.48 3.74
CA VAL A 94 1.72 4.60 2.56
C VAL A 94 2.17 3.19 2.97
N TRP A 95 3.17 3.08 3.83
CA TRP A 95 3.65 1.81 4.37
C TRP A 95 2.55 1.06 5.12
N LEU A 96 1.79 1.75 5.97
CA LEU A 96 0.70 1.15 6.74
C LEU A 96 -0.40 0.61 5.82
N VAL A 97 -0.83 1.42 4.84
CA VAL A 97 -1.82 0.99 3.83
C VAL A 97 -1.30 -0.22 3.07
N ARG A 98 -0.04 -0.20 2.62
CA ARG A 98 0.54 -1.35 1.91
C ARG A 98 0.60 -2.60 2.78
N SER A 99 0.93 -2.43 4.06
CA SER A 99 0.99 -3.52 5.01
C SER A 99 -0.38 -4.16 5.25
N LEU A 100 -1.42 -3.35 5.40
CA LEU A 100 -2.78 -3.83 5.60
C LEU A 100 -3.38 -4.50 4.34
N TYR A 101 -3.03 -4.04 3.15
CA TYR A 101 -3.59 -4.55 1.90
C TYR A 101 -2.86 -5.77 1.32
N PHE A 102 -1.55 -5.89 1.52
CA PHE A 102 -0.72 -6.86 0.78
C PHE A 102 0.03 -7.87 1.66
N TYR A 103 0.12 -7.65 2.97
CA TYR A 103 0.85 -8.54 3.87
C TYR A 103 -0.08 -9.16 4.91
N SER A 104 0.13 -10.44 5.19
CA SER A 104 -0.63 -11.21 6.20
C SER A 104 0.22 -11.55 7.43
N GLY A 105 1.40 -10.94 7.56
CA GLY A 105 2.31 -11.18 8.68
C GLY A 105 3.26 -10.01 8.94
N VAL A 106 3.87 -10.02 10.13
CA VAL A 106 4.77 -8.95 10.60
C VAL A 106 6.07 -8.92 9.81
N ILE A 107 6.62 -10.07 9.40
CA ILE A 107 7.91 -10.13 8.71
C ILE A 107 7.86 -9.48 7.32
N PRO A 108 6.89 -9.78 6.43
CA PRO A 108 6.76 -9.04 5.17
C PRO A 108 6.51 -7.54 5.37
N ALA A 109 5.75 -7.14 6.40
CA ALA A 109 5.54 -5.73 6.74
C ALA A 109 6.84 -5.03 7.20
N LEU A 110 7.71 -5.73 7.94
CA LEU A 110 9.04 -5.24 8.31
C LEU A 110 9.98 -5.15 7.11
N MET A 111 9.92 -6.10 6.17
CA MET A 111 10.69 -6.00 4.93
C MET A 111 10.27 -4.79 4.11
N ASP A 112 8.97 -4.50 4.04
CA ASP A 112 8.46 -3.29 3.38
C ASP A 112 8.86 -2.01 4.13
N LEU A 113 8.94 -2.05 5.47
CA LEU A 113 9.48 -0.94 6.25
C LEU A 113 10.95 -0.68 5.88
N GLY A 114 11.75 -1.73 5.78
CA GLY A 114 13.13 -1.65 5.30
C GLY A 114 13.23 -1.09 3.88
N LEU A 115 12.31 -1.48 3.00
CA LEU A 115 12.22 -0.94 1.65
C LEU A 115 11.91 0.57 1.66
N ASN A 116 10.98 1.02 2.51
CA ASN A 116 10.68 2.45 2.68
C ASN A 116 11.89 3.23 3.20
N ALA A 117 12.64 2.68 4.16
CA ALA A 117 13.87 3.30 4.66
C ALA A 117 14.94 3.42 3.55
N LEU A 118 15.09 2.38 2.72
CA LEU A 118 16.01 2.41 1.58
C LEU A 118 15.57 3.43 0.52
N SER A 119 14.26 3.53 0.24
CA SER A 119 13.70 4.54 -0.66
C SER A 119 13.97 5.96 -0.18
N ILE A 120 13.79 6.24 1.12
CA ILE A 120 14.11 7.55 1.71
C ILE A 120 15.59 7.84 1.53
N SER A 121 16.45 6.87 1.88
CA SER A 121 17.91 7.04 1.80
C SER A 121 18.36 7.33 0.36
N ALA A 122 17.81 6.62 -0.62
CA ALA A 122 18.08 6.84 -2.04
C ALA A 122 17.61 8.22 -2.51
N ALA A 123 16.41 8.66 -2.09
CA ALA A 123 15.88 9.97 -2.44
C ALA A 123 16.70 11.12 -1.84
N VAL A 124 17.09 10.99 -0.57
CA VAL A 124 17.95 11.95 0.14
C VAL A 124 19.33 12.01 -0.50
N TRP A 125 19.93 10.87 -0.85
CA TRP A 125 21.20 10.83 -1.57
C TRP A 125 21.09 11.51 -2.94
N ALA A 126 20.04 11.23 -3.70
CA ALA A 126 19.83 11.82 -5.01
C ALA A 126 19.63 13.35 -4.94
N ILE A 127 18.80 13.84 -4.01
CA ILE A 127 18.54 15.29 -3.90
C ILE A 127 19.77 16.05 -3.39
N THR A 128 20.52 15.48 -2.44
CA THR A 128 21.72 16.14 -1.89
C THR A 128 22.89 16.19 -2.87
N ARG A 129 22.97 15.24 -3.80
CA ARG A 129 24.04 15.20 -4.82
C ARG A 129 23.69 15.97 -6.10
N SER A 130 22.43 15.93 -6.53
CA SER A 130 22.04 16.49 -7.83
C SER A 130 21.21 17.77 -7.74
N GLY A 131 20.54 18.04 -6.62
CA GLY A 131 19.51 19.08 -6.51
C GLY A 131 18.24 18.82 -7.33
N SER A 132 18.14 17.67 -8.02
CA SER A 132 17.04 17.37 -8.94
C SER A 132 15.87 16.68 -8.24
N VAL A 133 14.71 17.36 -8.23
CA VAL A 133 13.44 16.81 -7.72
C VAL A 133 12.98 15.61 -8.53
N PHE A 134 13.19 15.65 -9.85
CA PHE A 134 12.92 14.52 -10.73
C PHE A 134 13.68 13.28 -10.27
N LEU A 135 15.01 13.40 -10.09
CA LEU A 135 15.86 12.26 -9.75
C LEU A 135 15.55 11.73 -8.35
N ALA A 136 15.31 12.62 -7.39
CA ALA A 136 14.93 12.23 -6.02
C ALA A 136 13.61 11.44 -6.01
N THR A 137 12.60 11.94 -6.72
CA THR A 137 11.27 11.30 -6.81
C THR A 137 11.37 9.98 -7.57
N TRP A 138 12.12 9.97 -8.68
CA TRP A 138 12.40 8.75 -9.44
C TRP A 138 13.06 7.69 -8.57
N CYS A 139 14.17 8.02 -7.90
CA CYS A 139 14.91 7.09 -7.04
C CYS A 139 14.03 6.54 -5.92
N PHE A 140 13.21 7.38 -5.29
CA PHE A 140 12.24 6.94 -4.30
C PHE A 140 11.31 5.86 -4.87
N PHE A 141 10.58 6.17 -5.94
CA PHE A 141 9.59 5.25 -6.52
C PHE A 141 10.20 4.05 -7.23
N LEU A 142 11.42 4.17 -7.74
CA LEU A 142 12.17 3.07 -8.33
C LEU A 142 12.49 2.00 -7.29
N VAL A 143 12.95 2.42 -6.11
CA VAL A 143 13.15 1.50 -4.99
C VAL A 143 11.80 0.94 -4.53
N GLN A 144 10.76 1.78 -4.46
CA GLN A 144 9.42 1.30 -4.10
C GLN A 144 8.91 0.23 -5.08
N ALA A 145 9.26 0.29 -6.37
CA ALA A 145 8.90 -0.72 -7.36
C ALA A 145 9.45 -2.12 -7.05
N LEU A 146 10.48 -2.23 -6.20
CA LEU A 146 11.03 -3.50 -5.74
C LEU A 146 10.10 -4.26 -4.78
N PHE A 147 8.98 -3.65 -4.34
CA PHE A 147 7.96 -4.29 -3.50
C PHE A 147 7.43 -5.60 -4.10
N VAL A 148 7.46 -5.74 -5.43
CA VAL A 148 7.06 -6.94 -6.17
C VAL A 148 7.84 -8.20 -5.75
N VAL A 149 9.06 -8.01 -5.25
CA VAL A 149 9.95 -9.10 -4.79
C VAL A 149 9.52 -9.64 -3.43
N ILE A 150 8.81 -8.86 -2.61
CA ILE A 150 8.41 -9.25 -1.26
C ILE A 150 7.21 -10.20 -1.33
N PRO A 151 7.33 -11.45 -0.86
CA PRO A 151 6.21 -12.38 -0.86
C PRO A 151 5.13 -11.93 0.15
N PRO A 152 3.83 -12.00 -0.20
CA PRO A 152 2.73 -11.59 0.69
C PRO A 152 2.61 -12.46 1.97
N THR A 153 3.17 -13.66 1.91
CA THR A 153 3.29 -14.64 3.00
C THR A 153 4.69 -15.26 2.94
N ILE A 154 5.47 -15.14 4.00
CA ILE A 154 6.60 -16.04 4.23
C ILE A 154 5.98 -17.37 4.66
N LYS A 155 6.31 -18.47 3.97
CA LYS A 155 5.79 -19.82 4.25
C LYS A 155 6.01 -20.19 5.72
N GLY A 156 5.07 -19.84 6.59
CA GLY A 156 4.69 -20.66 7.73
C GLY A 156 3.76 -21.73 7.16
N LYS A 157 4.08 -23.00 7.39
CA LYS A 157 3.35 -24.20 6.93
C LYS A 157 1.91 -23.86 6.53
N THR A 158 1.60 -24.00 5.25
CA THR A 158 0.24 -24.21 4.79
C THR A 158 -0.35 -25.30 5.70
N ARG A 159 -1.18 -24.92 6.67
CA ARG A 159 -2.14 -25.88 7.19
C ARG A 159 -2.96 -26.20 5.95
N PRO A 160 -2.92 -27.43 5.43
CA PRO A 160 -3.64 -27.77 4.22
C PRO A 160 -5.10 -27.37 4.43
N GLU A 161 -5.79 -26.98 3.36
CA GLU A 161 -7.22 -26.69 3.24
C GLU A 161 -8.08 -27.87 3.76
N ARG A 162 -8.00 -28.15 5.06
CA ARG A 162 -8.78 -29.15 5.76
C ARG A 162 -9.98 -28.50 6.43
N SER A 163 -10.02 -27.17 6.60
CA SER A 163 -11.12 -26.51 7.30
C SER A 163 -12.42 -26.52 6.51
N THR A 164 -12.41 -26.28 5.20
CA THR A 164 -13.64 -26.32 4.39
C THR A 164 -14.20 -27.74 4.25
N ALA A 165 -13.34 -28.75 4.06
CA ALA A 165 -13.74 -30.15 4.03
C ALA A 165 -14.26 -30.64 5.39
N LEU A 166 -13.54 -30.36 6.50
CA LEU A 166 -13.96 -30.75 7.85
C LEU A 166 -15.24 -30.01 8.29
N ASP A 167 -15.40 -28.74 7.96
CA ASP A 167 -16.62 -28.00 8.29
C ASP A 167 -17.81 -28.55 7.48
N SER A 168 -17.62 -28.83 6.18
CA SER A 168 -18.66 -29.47 5.37
C SER A 168 -19.04 -30.86 5.89
N GLU A 169 -18.07 -31.66 6.35
CA GLU A 169 -18.31 -32.98 6.96
C GLU A 169 -19.05 -32.85 8.30
N ASN A 170 -18.71 -31.86 9.12
CA ASN A 170 -19.38 -31.60 10.40
C ASN A 170 -20.83 -31.15 10.19
N PHE A 171 -21.08 -30.25 9.23
CA PHE A 171 -22.44 -29.82 8.86
C PHE A 171 -23.27 -30.96 8.26
N GLU A 172 -22.69 -31.76 7.35
CA GLU A 172 -23.32 -32.95 6.78
C GLU A 172 -23.66 -34.00 7.86
N ARG A 173 -22.79 -34.16 8.86
CA ARG A 173 -23.01 -35.07 9.98
C ARG A 173 -24.13 -34.59 10.89
N ALA A 174 -24.17 -33.29 11.20
CA ALA A 174 -25.24 -32.68 11.99
C ALA A 174 -26.60 -32.81 11.26
N ARG A 175 -26.64 -32.55 9.95
CA ARG A 175 -27.85 -32.70 9.13
C ARG A 175 -28.36 -34.15 9.11
N ARG A 176 -27.48 -35.13 8.91
CA ARG A 176 -27.85 -36.56 8.93
C ARG A 176 -28.40 -37.00 10.28
N GLN A 177 -27.88 -36.48 11.38
CA GLN A 177 -28.41 -36.75 12.72
C GLN A 177 -29.79 -36.13 12.92
N ALA A 178 -30.02 -34.90 12.44
CA ALA A 178 -31.33 -34.26 12.49
C ALA A 178 -32.38 -35.03 11.66
N ASP A 179 -32.03 -35.46 10.44
CA ASP A 179 -32.90 -36.25 9.58
C ASP A 179 -33.23 -37.62 10.20
N ALA A 180 -32.27 -38.26 10.87
CA ALA A 180 -32.47 -39.51 11.58
C ALA A 180 -33.43 -39.35 12.77
N ALA A 181 -33.28 -38.28 13.56
CA ALA A 181 -34.17 -37.97 14.67
C ALA A 181 -35.61 -37.68 14.20
N LEU A 182 -35.77 -36.94 13.10
CA LEU A 182 -37.10 -36.69 12.52
C LEU A 182 -37.75 -37.99 12.05
N ARG A 183 -37.01 -38.88 11.39
CA ARG A 183 -37.56 -40.18 10.98
C ARG A 183 -38.06 -41.00 12.16
N GLN A 184 -37.34 -40.99 13.29
CA GLN A 184 -37.76 -41.69 14.51
C GLN A 184 -39.06 -41.13 15.10
N LEU A 185 -39.32 -39.82 14.95
CA LEU A 185 -40.56 -39.18 15.41
C LEU A 185 -41.77 -39.50 14.52
N PHE A 186 -41.56 -39.78 13.23
CA PHE A 186 -42.63 -40.08 12.27
C PHE A 186 -42.88 -41.58 12.04
N THR A 187 -42.07 -42.46 12.64
CA THR A 187 -42.27 -43.92 12.60
C THR A 187 -42.73 -44.52 13.94
N GLN A 188 -43.17 -43.68 14.90
CA GLN A 188 -44.03 -44.10 16.02
C GLN A 188 -45.50 -43.82 15.68
#